data_AF-A0A1C6ETS3-F1
#
_entry.id   AF-A0A1C6ETS3-F1
#
_cell.length_a   1.000
_cell.length_b   1.000
_cell.length_c   1.000
_cell.angle_alpha   90.00
_cell.angle_beta   90.00
_cell.angle_gamma   90.00
#
_symmetry.space_group_name_H-M   'P 1'
#
loop_
_entity.id
_entity.type
_entity.pdbx_description
1 polymer ?
#
loop_
_entity_poly.entity_id
_entity_poly.type
_entity_poly.pdbx_seq_one_letter_code
_entity_poly.pdbx_strand_id
1 'polypeptide(L)'
;MEGIVVDTFGDTIDREMLSEELSAELDAKATQAALTSETTALKNRVSSLEQAMPKRAQVIYGTYTGDGTENRLISLGFKPYLVILAPTIGNFEMLETITVCHRLCGGSPPELSESHLTENGFRVSESDSMSINRSNNPNESGKTYGYIAFGL
;
A
#
# COMPACT_ATOMS: atom_id res chain seq x y z
N MET A 1 9.81 -76.20 -30.63
CA MET A 1 9.57 -74.90 -29.96
C MET A 1 10.84 -74.09 -30.13
N GLU A 2 10.88 -73.20 -31.13
CA GLU A 2 11.94 -72.19 -31.20
C GLU A 2 11.60 -71.10 -30.19
N GLY A 3 12.46 -70.96 -29.18
CA GLY A 3 12.31 -69.94 -28.15
C GLY A 3 12.57 -68.57 -28.74
N ILE A 4 11.65 -67.63 -28.51
CA ILE A 4 11.89 -66.20 -28.72
C ILE A 4 13.09 -65.81 -27.83
N VAL A 5 14.22 -65.51 -28.45
CA VAL A 5 15.35 -64.85 -27.79
C VAL A 5 15.00 -63.37 -27.77
N VAL A 6 14.63 -62.86 -26.60
CA VAL A 6 14.55 -61.41 -26.38
C VAL A 6 15.96 -60.99 -26.00
N ASP A 7 16.73 -60.50 -26.97
CA ASP A 7 18.02 -59.87 -26.67
C ASP A 7 17.72 -58.59 -25.88
N THR A 8 17.86 -58.67 -24.56
CA THR A 8 17.87 -57.49 -23.71
C THR A 8 19.24 -56.85 -23.85
N PHE A 9 19.29 -55.63 -24.40
CA PHE A 9 20.51 -54.81 -24.37
C PHE A 9 20.96 -54.63 -22.92
N GLY A 10 22.07 -55.28 -22.55
CA GLY A 10 22.65 -55.25 -21.21
C GLY A 10 23.57 -54.06 -20.94
N ASP A 11 23.78 -53.22 -21.94
CA ASP A 11 24.67 -52.06 -21.92
C ASP A 11 23.90 -50.73 -21.79
N THR A 12 24.61 -49.67 -21.40
CA THR A 12 24.04 -48.32 -21.27
C THR A 12 23.61 -47.79 -22.64
N ILE A 13 22.39 -47.27 -22.75
CA ILE A 13 21.91 -46.65 -24.00
C ILE A 13 22.47 -45.24 -24.12
N ASP A 14 23.29 -45.01 -25.14
CA ASP A 14 23.84 -43.69 -25.48
C ASP A 14 22.88 -42.89 -26.37
N ARG A 15 22.96 -41.55 -26.32
CA ARG A 15 22.10 -40.64 -27.10
C ARG A 15 22.17 -40.88 -28.61
N GLU A 16 23.29 -41.37 -29.12
CA GLU A 16 23.51 -41.70 -30.53
C GLU A 16 22.73 -42.96 -30.97
N MET A 17 22.30 -43.79 -30.02
CA MET A 17 21.49 -44.99 -30.27
C MET A 17 19.98 -44.69 -30.33
N LEU A 18 19.59 -43.44 -30.07
CA LEU A 18 18.19 -43.00 -30.14
C LEU A 18 17.81 -42.65 -31.59
N SER A 19 16.54 -42.82 -31.93
CA SER A 19 16.02 -42.24 -33.16
C SER A 19 16.14 -40.71 -33.12
N GLU A 20 16.23 -40.08 -34.29
CA GLU A 20 16.28 -38.62 -34.41
C GLU A 20 15.08 -37.96 -33.72
N GLU A 21 13.90 -38.56 -33.84
CA GLU A 21 12.66 -38.09 -33.21
C GLU A 21 12.74 -38.10 -31.67
N LEU A 22 13.22 -39.20 -31.08
CA LEU A 22 13.31 -39.34 -29.63
C LEU A 22 14.44 -38.48 -29.03
N SER A 23 15.54 -38.33 -29.77
CA SER A 23 16.63 -37.41 -29.40
C SER A 23 16.16 -35.95 -29.41
N ALA A 24 15.43 -35.54 -30.46
CA ALA A 24 14.84 -34.21 -30.56
C ALA A 24 13.82 -33.94 -29.45
N GLU A 25 12.99 -34.93 -29.08
CA GLU A 25 12.02 -34.80 -27.99
C GLU A 25 12.70 -34.61 -26.62
N LEU A 26 13.81 -35.33 -26.37
CA LEU A 26 14.60 -35.16 -25.15
C LEU A 26 15.21 -33.76 -25.06
N ASP A 27 15.74 -33.22 -26.16
CA ASP A 27 16.30 -31.87 -26.21
C ASP A 27 15.23 -30.78 -26.07
N ALA A 28 14.06 -30.99 -26.67
CA ALA A 28 12.90 -30.13 -26.49
C ALA A 28 12.45 -30.11 -25.01
N LYS A 29 12.43 -31.28 -24.35
CA LYS A 29 12.09 -31.40 -22.93
C LYS A 29 13.13 -30.75 -22.01
N ALA A 30 14.41 -30.87 -22.34
CA ALA A 30 15.48 -30.16 -21.63
C ALA A 30 15.32 -28.64 -21.75
N THR A 31 14.99 -28.15 -22.95
CA THR A 31 14.70 -26.74 -23.21
C THR A 31 13.47 -26.26 -22.43
N GLN A 32 12.39 -27.05 -22.40
CA GLN A 32 11.19 -26.76 -21.63
C GLN A 32 11.47 -26.67 -20.11
N ALA A 33 12.32 -27.54 -19.59
CA ALA A 33 12.73 -27.52 -18.18
C ALA A 33 13.53 -26.25 -17.84
N ALA A 34 14.45 -25.85 -18.72
CA ALA A 34 15.20 -24.61 -18.57
C ALA A 34 14.27 -23.37 -18.59
N LEU A 35 13.36 -23.29 -19.55
CA LEU A 35 12.39 -22.19 -19.66
C LEU A 35 11.45 -22.11 -18.45
N THR A 36 11.03 -23.25 -17.91
CA THR A 36 10.20 -23.32 -16.71
C THR A 36 10.95 -22.80 -15.48
N SER A 37 12.24 -23.13 -15.37
CA SER A 37 13.12 -22.64 -14.30
C SER A 37 13.29 -21.12 -14.38
N GLU A 38 13.52 -20.58 -15.57
CA GLU A 38 13.65 -19.14 -15.80
C GLU A 38 12.33 -18.40 -15.53
N THR A 39 11.20 -18.95 -15.96
CA THR A 39 9.87 -18.41 -15.66
C THR A 39 9.62 -18.33 -14.16
N THR A 40 10.05 -19.35 -13.41
CA THR A 40 9.93 -19.39 -11.95
C THR A 40 10.81 -18.32 -11.29
N ALA A 41 12.06 -18.19 -11.74
CA ALA A 41 12.97 -17.15 -11.27
C ALA A 41 12.43 -15.74 -11.55
N LEU A 42 11.84 -15.52 -12.74
CA LEU A 42 11.24 -14.24 -13.12
C LEU A 42 10.01 -13.92 -12.25
N LYS A 43 9.11 -14.90 -12.04
CA LYS A 43 7.95 -14.74 -11.14
C LYS A 43 8.38 -14.35 -9.73
N ASN A 44 9.40 -15.00 -9.19
CA ASN A 44 9.93 -14.67 -7.87
C ASN A 44 10.51 -13.26 -7.82
N ARG A 45 11.26 -12.84 -8.85
CA ARG A 45 11.80 -11.47 -8.96
C ARG A 45 10.68 -10.43 -9.03
N VAL A 46 9.63 -10.67 -9.81
CA VAL A 46 8.47 -9.76 -9.91
C VAL A 46 7.78 -9.63 -8.56
N SER A 47 7.51 -10.75 -7.87
CA SER A 47 6.90 -10.70 -6.53
C SER A 47 7.76 -9.95 -5.52
N SER A 48 9.08 -10.15 -5.53
CA SER A 48 9.99 -9.40 -4.65
C SER A 48 10.02 -7.92 -4.99
N LEU A 49 9.96 -7.56 -6.28
CA LEU A 49 9.90 -6.17 -6.71
C LEU A 49 8.57 -5.51 -6.31
N GLU A 50 7.44 -6.20 -6.42
CA GLU A 50 6.13 -5.70 -5.97
C GLU A 50 6.11 -5.46 -4.46
N GLN A 51 6.70 -6.35 -3.67
CA GLN A 51 6.82 -6.20 -2.22
C GLN A 51 7.82 -5.12 -1.81
N ALA A 52 8.92 -4.98 -2.56
CA ALA A 52 9.94 -3.96 -2.32
C ALA A 52 9.56 -2.59 -2.88
N MET A 53 8.55 -2.51 -3.77
CA MET A 53 8.08 -1.25 -4.31
C MET A 53 7.54 -0.44 -3.14
N PRO A 54 8.14 0.72 -2.80
CA PRO A 54 7.58 1.57 -1.78
C PRO A 54 6.16 1.90 -2.23
N LYS A 55 5.15 1.50 -1.44
CA LYS A 55 3.77 1.88 -1.68
C LYS A 55 3.78 3.39 -1.90
N ARG A 56 3.35 3.85 -3.08
CA ARG A 56 3.46 5.27 -3.43
C ARG A 56 2.57 6.04 -2.48
N ALA A 57 3.16 7.01 -1.78
CA ALA A 57 2.39 7.87 -0.91
C ALA A 57 1.35 8.62 -1.74
N GLN A 58 0.07 8.43 -1.41
CA GLN A 58 -1.01 9.26 -1.90
C GLN A 58 -0.97 10.58 -1.12
N VAL A 59 -0.92 11.69 -1.83
CA VAL A 59 -1.05 13.03 -1.24
C VAL A 59 -2.29 13.66 -1.82
N ILE A 60 -3.27 13.95 -0.97
CA ILE A 60 -4.47 14.68 -1.37
C ILE A 60 -4.56 15.97 -0.59
N TYR A 61 -5.11 17.00 -1.22
CA TYR A 61 -5.46 18.24 -0.58
C TYR A 61 -6.93 18.53 -0.83
N GLY A 62 -7.54 19.29 0.07
CA GLY A 62 -8.93 19.67 -0.06
C GLY A 62 -9.32 20.70 0.98
N THR A 63 -10.61 21.00 1.00
CA THR A 63 -11.19 21.90 1.99
C THR A 63 -12.45 21.30 2.58
N TYR A 64 -12.80 21.78 3.77
CA TYR A 64 -14.12 21.57 4.36
C TYR A 64 -14.53 22.82 5.14
N THR A 65 -15.84 23.06 5.23
CA THR A 65 -16.40 24.13 6.07
C THR A 65 -16.91 23.51 7.34
N GLY A 66 -16.40 23.92 8.51
CA GLY A 66 -16.77 23.40 9.83
C GLY A 66 -18.28 23.52 10.11
N ASP A 67 -18.79 22.60 10.93
CA ASP A 67 -20.23 22.47 11.25
C ASP A 67 -20.53 22.54 12.76
N GLY A 68 -19.53 22.77 13.59
CA GLY A 68 -19.67 22.86 15.04
C GLY A 68 -19.98 21.53 15.74
N THR A 69 -19.96 20.39 15.05
CA THR A 69 -20.23 19.11 15.70
C THR A 69 -19.01 18.57 16.44
N GLU A 70 -19.25 17.83 17.53
CA GLU A 70 -18.18 17.21 18.32
C GLU A 70 -17.49 16.02 17.62
N ASN A 71 -17.98 15.58 16.45
CA ASN A 71 -17.45 14.38 15.81
C ASN A 71 -17.71 14.33 14.30
N ARG A 72 -17.26 15.35 13.58
CA ARG A 72 -17.38 15.40 12.13
C ARG A 72 -16.34 14.51 11.46
N LEU A 73 -16.79 13.68 10.51
CA LEU A 73 -15.89 12.89 9.66
C LEU A 73 -15.62 13.63 8.34
N ILE A 74 -14.35 13.76 7.98
CA ILE A 74 -13.89 14.16 6.64
C ILE A 74 -13.38 12.90 5.94
N SER A 75 -14.12 12.44 4.93
CA SER A 75 -13.83 11.21 4.20
C SER A 75 -12.84 11.46 3.07
N LEU A 76 -11.80 10.62 3.00
CA LEU A 76 -10.74 10.66 2.00
C LEU A 76 -10.78 9.44 1.06
N GLY A 77 -11.54 8.40 1.42
CA GLY A 77 -11.58 7.13 0.69
C GLY A 77 -10.37 6.21 0.94
N PHE A 78 -9.44 6.63 1.80
CA PHE A 78 -8.32 5.82 2.26
C PHE A 78 -7.99 6.15 3.72
N LYS A 79 -7.14 5.33 4.33
CA LYS A 79 -6.61 5.54 5.68
C LYS A 79 -5.36 6.43 5.66
N PRO A 80 -5.43 7.70 6.07
CA PRO A 80 -4.24 8.54 6.15
C PRO A 80 -3.30 8.12 7.29
N TYR A 81 -2.02 8.42 7.11
CA TYR A 81 -0.96 8.35 8.14
C TYR A 81 -0.71 9.70 8.81
N LEU A 82 -0.98 10.80 8.10
CA LEU A 82 -0.81 12.18 8.57
C LEU A 82 -1.83 13.09 7.88
N VAL A 83 -2.44 13.99 8.63
CA VAL A 83 -3.22 15.12 8.09
C VAL A 83 -2.75 16.40 8.74
N ILE A 84 -2.46 17.40 7.92
CA ILE A 84 -2.13 18.77 8.34
C ILE A 84 -3.29 19.65 7.87
N LEU A 85 -3.86 20.46 8.77
CA LEU A 85 -4.99 21.33 8.46
C LEU A 85 -4.87 22.70 9.14
N ALA A 86 -5.45 23.71 8.49
CA ALA A 86 -5.51 25.09 8.97
C ALA A 86 -6.72 25.83 8.36
N PRO A 87 -7.22 26.91 8.99
CA PRO A 87 -8.18 27.81 8.37
C PRO A 87 -7.71 28.34 7.01
N THR A 88 -8.63 28.56 6.06
CA THR A 88 -8.29 29.11 4.73
C THR A 88 -8.24 30.64 4.69
N ILE A 89 -8.61 31.32 5.78
CA ILE A 89 -8.68 32.77 5.84
C ILE A 89 -7.25 33.29 6.14
N GLY A 90 -6.75 34.21 5.30
CA GLY A 90 -5.34 34.60 5.27
C GLY A 90 -4.81 35.46 6.42
N ASN A 91 -5.50 35.48 7.57
CA ASN A 91 -5.02 36.18 8.74
C ASN A 91 -4.26 35.20 9.63
N PHE A 92 -3.02 34.90 9.26
CA PHE A 92 -2.03 34.37 10.20
C PHE A 92 -1.75 35.44 11.28
N GLU A 93 -2.72 35.69 12.15
CA GLU A 93 -2.45 36.32 13.42
C GLU A 93 -1.53 35.39 14.21
N MET A 94 -0.69 35.93 15.10
CA MET A 94 0.37 35.19 15.80
C MET A 94 -0.09 33.97 16.63
N LEU A 95 -1.38 33.64 16.60
CA LEU A 95 -2.07 32.61 17.38
C LEU A 95 -2.83 31.58 16.53
N GLU A 96 -2.90 31.68 15.19
CA GLU A 96 -3.50 30.61 14.37
C GLU A 96 -2.56 29.40 14.30
N THR A 97 -2.97 28.27 14.88
CA THR A 97 -2.13 27.07 14.95
C THR A 97 -2.47 26.10 13.83
N ILE A 98 -1.44 25.56 13.19
CA ILE A 98 -1.57 24.40 12.30
C ILE A 98 -1.97 23.20 13.14
N THR A 99 -3.15 22.63 12.88
CA THR A 99 -3.59 21.41 13.54
C THR A 99 -3.00 20.21 12.79
N VAL A 100 -2.35 19.32 13.53
CA VAL A 100 -1.74 18.11 12.98
C VAL A 100 -2.43 16.89 13.56
N CYS A 101 -3.18 16.18 12.73
CA CYS A 101 -3.66 14.86 13.06
C CYS A 101 -2.54 13.87 12.74
N HIS A 102 -1.91 13.30 13.76
CA HIS A 102 -0.94 12.22 13.57
C HIS A 102 -1.34 10.98 14.34
N ARG A 103 -0.84 9.85 13.86
CA ARG A 103 -0.58 8.69 14.71
C ARG A 103 0.93 8.69 14.98
N LEU A 104 1.35 8.50 16.24
CA LEU A 104 2.70 7.95 16.44
C LEU A 104 2.75 6.66 15.62
N CYS A 105 3.78 6.47 14.79
CA CYS A 105 3.87 5.30 13.91
C CYS A 105 3.66 4.02 14.74
N GLY A 106 2.49 3.37 14.60
CA GLY A 106 2.09 2.19 15.38
C GLY A 106 1.32 2.41 16.70
N GLY A 107 1.17 3.65 17.21
CA GLY A 107 0.46 3.95 18.46
C GLY A 107 -1.05 4.21 18.29
N SER A 108 -1.83 4.25 19.37
CA SER A 108 -3.23 4.73 19.35
C SER A 108 -3.30 6.26 19.14
N PRO A 109 -4.37 6.80 18.52
CA PRO A 109 -4.56 8.25 18.49
C PRO A 109 -4.62 8.80 19.93
N PRO A 110 -4.09 10.01 20.21
CA PRO A 110 -4.22 10.61 21.53
C PRO A 110 -5.70 10.79 21.90
N GLU A 111 -6.12 10.32 23.06
CA GLU A 111 -7.53 10.29 23.53
C GLU A 111 -8.14 11.69 23.78
N LEU A 112 -7.38 12.77 23.55
CA LEU A 112 -7.76 14.15 23.90
C LEU A 112 -7.67 15.14 22.73
N SER A 113 -7.50 14.68 21.50
CA SER A 113 -7.35 15.58 20.36
C SER A 113 -8.68 15.88 19.70
N GLU A 114 -8.99 17.17 19.55
CA GLU A 114 -10.08 17.76 18.74
C GLU A 114 -10.04 17.32 17.26
N SER A 115 -9.05 16.50 16.90
CA SER A 115 -8.93 15.85 15.61
C SER A 115 -8.17 14.52 15.72
N HIS A 116 -8.55 13.51 14.94
CA HIS A 116 -7.85 12.21 14.92
C HIS A 116 -8.05 11.48 13.58
N LEU A 117 -7.10 10.59 13.23
CA LEU A 117 -7.18 9.79 12.01
C LEU A 117 -8.18 8.63 12.16
N THR A 118 -8.81 8.25 11.06
CA THR A 118 -9.76 7.13 10.97
C THR A 118 -9.39 6.19 9.82
N GLU A 119 -10.11 5.08 9.68
CA GLU A 119 -9.90 4.13 8.57
C GLU A 119 -10.14 4.76 7.19
N ASN A 120 -11.01 5.77 7.10
CA ASN A 120 -11.44 6.35 5.82
C ASN A 120 -11.14 7.85 5.71
N GLY A 121 -10.30 8.41 6.59
CA GLY A 121 -10.00 9.84 6.61
C GLY A 121 -9.62 10.34 7.99
N PHE A 122 -10.22 11.44 8.43
CA PHE A 122 -9.98 12.01 9.76
C PHE A 122 -11.25 12.61 10.35
N ARG A 123 -11.30 12.71 11.67
CA ARG A 123 -12.37 13.34 12.42
C ARG A 123 -11.89 14.64 13.03
N VAL A 124 -12.80 15.59 13.14
CA VAL A 124 -12.61 16.89 13.80
C VAL A 124 -13.80 17.18 14.71
N SER A 125 -13.55 17.93 15.78
CA SER A 125 -14.50 18.26 16.82
C SER A 125 -14.47 19.75 17.08
N GLU A 126 -15.63 20.35 17.32
CA GLU A 126 -15.69 21.66 17.97
C GLU A 126 -15.35 21.47 19.46
N SER A 127 -14.45 22.28 20.01
CA SER A 127 -14.16 22.28 21.44
C SER A 127 -14.46 23.63 22.07
N ASP A 128 -15.10 23.57 23.24
CA ASP A 128 -15.24 24.68 24.19
C ASP A 128 -14.07 24.74 25.19
N SER A 129 -13.13 23.78 25.12
CA SER A 129 -12.01 23.71 26.04
C SER A 129 -11.05 24.87 25.79
N MET A 130 -11.23 25.91 26.61
CA MET A 130 -10.36 27.08 26.76
C MET A 130 -8.90 26.66 27.00
N SER A 131 -8.17 26.36 25.94
CA SER A 131 -6.74 26.70 25.90
C SER A 131 -6.65 28.17 25.50
N ILE A 132 -5.57 28.83 25.91
CA ILE A 132 -5.36 30.29 25.88
C ILE A 132 -5.44 30.89 24.44
N ASN A 133 -5.69 30.05 23.42
CA ASN A 133 -5.78 30.36 22.01
C ASN A 133 -7.09 29.79 21.42
N ARG A 134 -8.17 30.59 21.40
CA ARG A 134 -9.48 30.25 20.79
C ARG A 134 -9.43 29.99 19.28
N SER A 135 -8.25 30.08 18.67
CA SER A 135 -7.98 30.02 17.23
C SER A 135 -7.71 28.61 16.68
N ASN A 136 -7.76 27.57 17.53
CA ASN A 136 -7.33 26.21 17.17
C ASN A 136 -8.46 25.22 16.91
N ASN A 137 -9.71 25.64 16.99
CA ASN A 137 -10.85 24.78 16.76
C ASN A 137 -10.84 24.31 15.28
N PRO A 138 -10.74 23.00 14.99
CA PRO A 138 -10.70 22.49 13.62
C PRO A 138 -12.08 22.28 13.01
N ASN A 139 -13.18 22.61 13.70
CA ASN A 139 -14.54 22.41 13.20
C ASN A 139 -15.50 23.57 13.52
N GLU A 140 -14.99 24.80 13.69
CA GLU A 140 -15.81 25.97 13.98
C GLU A 140 -16.87 26.18 12.88
N SER A 141 -18.14 26.30 13.29
CA SER A 141 -19.28 26.37 12.35
C SER A 141 -19.14 27.54 11.38
N GLY A 142 -19.17 27.24 10.08
CA GLY A 142 -19.09 28.23 9.00
C GLY A 142 -17.68 28.67 8.63
N LYS A 143 -16.65 28.24 9.35
CA LYS A 143 -15.23 28.51 9.02
C LYS A 143 -14.72 27.46 8.04
N THR A 144 -13.97 27.88 7.03
CA THR A 144 -13.39 26.96 6.04
C THR A 144 -11.94 26.63 6.40
N TYR A 145 -11.59 25.35 6.27
CA TYR A 145 -10.27 24.80 6.53
C TYR A 145 -9.72 24.13 5.28
N GLY A 146 -8.43 24.32 5.02
CA GLY A 146 -7.66 23.55 4.05
C GLY A 146 -6.92 22.43 4.74
N TYR A 147 -6.75 21.30 4.05
CA TYR A 147 -5.96 20.17 4.56
C TYR A 147 -5.07 19.55 3.48
N ILE A 148 -4.00 18.91 3.94
CA ILE A 148 -3.16 18.00 3.15
C ILE A 148 -3.08 16.68 3.92
N ALA A 149 -3.42 15.58 3.25
CA ALA A 149 -3.41 14.24 3.81
C ALA A 149 -2.42 13.34 3.06
N PHE A 150 -1.69 12.53 3.82
CA PHE A 150 -0.69 11.59 3.33
C PHE A 150 -1.14 10.16 3.66
N GLY A 151 -1.20 9.29 2.65
CA GLY A 151 -1.70 7.90 2.78
C GLY A 151 -1.02 6.95 1.80
N LEU A 152 -1.52 5.71 1.73
CA LEU A 152 -1.13 4.69 0.75
C LEU A 152 -2.35 4.19 0.01
#